data_AF-A0A970N345-F1
#
_entry.id   AF-A0A970N345-F1
#
_cell.length_a   1.000
_cell.length_b   1.000
_cell.length_c   1.000
_cell.angle_alpha   90.00
_cell.angle_beta   90.00
_cell.angle_gamma   90.00
#
_symmetry.space_group_name_H-M   'P 1'
#
loop_
_entity.id
_entity.type
_entity.pdbx_description
1 polymer ?
#
loop_
_entity_poly.entity_id
_entity_poly.type
_entity_poly.pdbx_seq_one_letter_code
_entity_poly.pdbx_strand_id
1 'polypeptide(L)'
;WNEQDPVSPYEIKRNNLLYYNYQQNRNPFIDHPEWARIAFDPNYVGDGASSSQGGGVIEQEELLGISITNAPETLKLGETFDTSNLTVTAHYRLMGDENISNSSPSLTFDLPDTSKLGMQAINASYTYLDTTKHTSVYVHVTNEDVQVGDKITNASDLFISEYIEGSSNNKGLELYNGTGSAVNLSSYKLRLYNNGSTTPNATLNLSGTLAHGSTYTIVNSQAVTALKNKGDTTSGVTGYNGDDAVGLYKNEVLIDLIGEIGIQKKWSGTGANGVQGSTENRTLVRADFVKKPNVLFSFEEWNVYAEDTFTYFGSHYMNPITPGISKETQASAWATYFLDITSGYCESLEGFDLVGNTWNTLGDEYNYMDSTSKTLYKNATPNPNNTTDITGAKARYIYLVTKYSELYANNFMVDEYNNSIYIPPSVTNKENNKKNAFIIVLVLTSLVTLGYAFINRKKIKKQ
;
A
#
# COMPACT_ATOMS: atom_id res chain seq x y z
N TRP A 1 -41.09 -8.53 26.97
CA TRP A 1 -40.07 -7.47 26.87
C TRP A 1 -38.68 -8.02 27.18
N ASN A 2 -38.43 -8.59 28.37
CA ASN A 2 -37.14 -9.25 28.67
C ASN A 2 -36.74 -10.35 27.66
N GLU A 3 -37.70 -11.15 27.14
CA GLU A 3 -37.41 -12.14 26.07
C GLU A 3 -37.06 -11.50 24.71
N GLN A 4 -37.45 -10.24 24.48
CA GLN A 4 -37.16 -9.47 23.25
C GLN A 4 -35.90 -8.62 23.39
N ASP A 5 -35.34 -8.53 24.60
CA ASP A 5 -34.16 -7.74 24.95
C ASP A 5 -33.29 -8.60 25.89
N PRO A 6 -32.55 -9.57 25.34
CA PRO A 6 -31.75 -10.49 26.13
C PRO A 6 -30.66 -9.74 26.88
N VAL A 7 -30.28 -10.28 28.04
CA VAL A 7 -29.26 -9.69 28.90
C VAL A 7 -27.99 -9.40 28.10
N SER A 8 -27.58 -8.13 28.09
CA SER A 8 -26.40 -7.69 27.36
C SER A 8 -25.10 -8.03 28.09
N PRO A 9 -23.96 -8.15 27.35
CA PRO A 9 -22.65 -8.29 27.98
C PRO A 9 -22.30 -7.17 28.97
N TYR A 10 -22.81 -5.95 28.73
CA TYR A 10 -22.65 -4.82 29.63
C TYR A 10 -23.35 -5.04 30.98
N GLU A 11 -24.57 -5.58 30.97
CA GLU A 11 -25.34 -5.84 32.18
C GLU A 11 -24.73 -6.97 33.01
N ILE A 12 -24.23 -8.02 32.36
CA ILE A 12 -23.48 -9.10 33.01
C ILE A 12 -22.23 -8.53 33.69
N LYS A 13 -21.44 -7.71 32.97
CA LYS A 13 -20.26 -7.04 33.54
C LYS A 13 -20.63 -6.21 34.77
N ARG A 14 -21.68 -5.40 34.68
CA ARG A 14 -22.13 -4.55 35.80
C ARG A 14 -22.54 -5.40 36.99
N ASN A 15 -23.26 -6.49 36.76
CA ASN A 15 -23.71 -7.40 37.82
C ASN A 15 -22.53 -8.06 38.54
N ASN A 16 -21.49 -8.47 37.80
CA ASN A 16 -20.25 -9.01 38.35
C ASN A 16 -19.48 -7.97 39.18
N LEU A 17 -19.31 -6.74 38.67
CA LEU A 17 -18.61 -5.67 39.39
C LEU A 17 -19.30 -5.31 40.71
N LEU A 18 -20.63 -5.24 40.71
CA LEU A 18 -21.42 -4.98 41.92
C LEU A 18 -21.22 -6.06 42.98
N TYR A 19 -21.18 -7.32 42.56
CA TYR A 19 -20.94 -8.44 43.47
C TYR A 19 -19.54 -8.39 44.08
N TYR A 20 -18.49 -8.33 43.25
CA TYR A 20 -17.12 -8.46 43.74
C TYR A 20 -16.61 -7.21 44.49
N ASN A 21 -17.04 -6.01 44.11
CA ASN A 21 -16.43 -4.78 44.59
C ASN A 21 -17.29 -3.96 45.55
N TYR A 22 -18.60 -4.22 45.65
CA TYR A 22 -19.51 -3.33 46.38
C TYR A 22 -20.45 -4.05 47.34
N GLN A 23 -21.42 -4.80 46.83
CA GLN A 23 -22.60 -5.23 47.60
C GLN A 23 -22.64 -6.74 47.86
N GLN A 24 -21.81 -7.53 47.17
CA GLN A 24 -21.77 -8.99 47.32
C GLN A 24 -23.14 -9.68 47.15
N ASN A 25 -24.05 -9.02 46.43
CA ASN A 25 -25.28 -9.60 45.92
C ASN A 25 -25.37 -9.33 44.41
N ARG A 26 -26.09 -10.20 43.70
CA ARG A 26 -26.28 -10.12 42.26
C ARG A 26 -27.75 -9.91 41.95
N ASN A 27 -28.05 -9.19 40.87
CA ASN A 27 -29.38 -9.19 40.31
C ASN A 27 -29.66 -10.58 39.70
N PRO A 28 -30.58 -11.36 40.29
CA PRO A 28 -30.82 -12.72 39.85
C PRO A 28 -31.42 -12.82 38.45
N PHE A 29 -32.09 -11.77 37.95
CA PHE A 29 -32.68 -11.76 36.60
C PHE A 29 -31.64 -11.48 35.50
N ILE A 30 -30.44 -11.05 35.86
CA ILE A 30 -29.31 -10.96 34.92
C ILE A 30 -28.62 -12.31 34.80
N ASP A 31 -28.53 -13.06 35.89
CA ASP A 31 -27.91 -14.39 35.91
C ASP A 31 -28.88 -15.47 35.38
N HIS A 32 -30.17 -15.30 35.67
CA HIS A 32 -31.26 -16.19 35.27
C HIS A 32 -32.39 -15.37 34.62
N PRO A 33 -32.20 -14.88 33.39
CA PRO A 33 -33.24 -14.13 32.69
C PRO A 33 -34.54 -14.92 32.52
N GLU A 34 -34.46 -16.25 32.45
CA GLU A 34 -35.62 -17.14 32.43
C GLU A 34 -36.52 -16.99 33.66
N TRP A 35 -35.98 -16.56 34.81
CA TRP A 35 -36.78 -16.32 36.03
C TRP A 35 -37.73 -15.13 35.88
N ALA A 36 -37.47 -14.20 34.96
CA ALA A 36 -38.39 -13.10 34.70
C ALA A 36 -39.75 -13.63 34.21
N ARG A 37 -39.74 -14.68 33.38
CA ARG A 37 -40.97 -15.34 32.94
C ARG A 37 -41.67 -16.05 34.10
N ILE A 38 -40.91 -16.79 34.91
CA ILE A 38 -41.47 -17.51 36.08
C ILE A 38 -42.12 -16.54 37.07
N ALA A 39 -41.51 -15.37 37.30
CA ALA A 39 -41.97 -14.41 38.29
C ALA A 39 -43.13 -13.52 37.81
N PHE A 40 -43.19 -13.22 36.50
CA PHE A 40 -44.06 -12.16 35.99
C PHE A 40 -45.05 -12.58 34.89
N ASP A 41 -44.95 -13.79 34.32
CA ASP A 41 -45.96 -14.32 33.40
C ASP A 41 -47.08 -15.03 34.17
N PRO A 42 -48.30 -14.45 34.25
CA PRO A 42 -49.40 -15.04 35.00
C PRO A 42 -49.93 -16.35 34.38
N ASN A 43 -49.51 -16.67 33.16
CA ASN A 43 -49.89 -17.91 32.46
C ASN A 43 -48.76 -18.96 32.49
N TYR A 44 -47.68 -18.72 33.23
CA TYR A 44 -46.59 -19.69 33.34
C TYR A 44 -47.05 -20.96 34.06
N VAL A 45 -46.79 -22.12 33.44
CA VAL A 45 -47.06 -23.45 34.01
C VAL A 45 -45.75 -24.22 33.99
N GLY A 46 -45.13 -24.42 35.16
CA GLY A 46 -43.84 -25.08 35.32
C GLY A 46 -43.35 -25.00 36.77
N ASP A 47 -42.18 -25.55 37.04
CA ASP A 47 -41.55 -25.51 38.36
C ASP A 47 -41.16 -24.06 38.74
N GLY A 48 -41.24 -23.73 40.03
CA GLY A 48 -40.83 -22.42 40.53
C GLY A 48 -39.32 -22.20 40.45
N ALA A 49 -38.89 -20.92 40.45
CA ALA A 49 -37.46 -20.57 40.49
C ALA A 49 -36.83 -21.10 41.79
N SER A 50 -35.87 -22.00 41.68
CA SER A 50 -35.19 -22.61 42.83
C SER A 50 -33.68 -22.32 42.79
N SER A 51 -33.14 -21.86 43.93
CA SER A 51 -31.69 -21.68 44.15
C SER A 51 -30.97 -22.97 44.57
N SER A 52 -31.66 -24.12 44.57
CA SER A 52 -31.12 -25.41 45.05
C SER A 52 -30.15 -26.09 44.09
N GLN A 53 -30.07 -25.65 42.84
CA GLN A 53 -28.86 -25.83 42.04
C GLN A 53 -27.96 -24.66 42.40
N GLY A 54 -26.92 -24.93 43.20
CA GLY A 54 -26.04 -23.90 43.74
C GLY A 54 -25.69 -22.88 42.67
N GLY A 55 -25.80 -21.60 43.04
CA GLY A 55 -25.44 -20.46 42.18
C GLY A 55 -24.00 -20.64 41.70
N GLY A 56 -23.87 -21.36 40.59
CA GLY A 56 -22.64 -21.47 39.85
C GLY A 56 -22.34 -20.07 39.39
N VAL A 57 -21.14 -19.60 39.70
CA VAL A 57 -20.60 -18.41 39.07
C VAL A 57 -20.75 -18.66 37.57
N ILE A 58 -21.67 -17.95 36.90
CA ILE A 58 -21.69 -17.93 35.44
C ILE A 58 -20.30 -17.43 35.08
N GLU A 59 -19.53 -18.26 34.37
CA GLU A 59 -18.17 -17.91 33.97
C GLU A 59 -18.23 -16.53 33.31
N GLN A 60 -17.37 -15.63 33.76
CA GLN A 60 -17.35 -14.29 33.20
C GLN A 60 -16.84 -14.39 31.76
N GLU A 61 -17.53 -13.73 30.83
CA GLU A 61 -16.99 -13.59 29.48
C GLU A 61 -15.65 -12.85 29.56
N GLU A 62 -14.63 -13.49 29.01
CA GLU A 62 -13.25 -13.06 29.12
C GLU A 62 -12.64 -13.08 27.73
N LEU A 63 -12.06 -11.94 27.33
CA LEU A 63 -11.21 -11.87 26.16
C LEU A 63 -9.91 -12.61 26.47
N LEU A 64 -9.74 -13.79 25.88
CA LEU A 64 -8.56 -14.64 26.06
C LEU A 64 -7.37 -14.11 25.23
N GLY A 65 -7.64 -13.66 24.01
CA GLY A 65 -6.62 -13.17 23.08
C GLY A 65 -7.21 -12.60 21.79
N ILE A 66 -6.32 -12.16 20.92
CA ILE A 66 -6.64 -11.77 19.55
C ILE A 66 -5.62 -12.37 18.57
N SER A 67 -6.04 -12.58 17.33
CA SER A 67 -5.18 -12.98 16.22
C SER A 67 -5.40 -12.09 15.00
N ILE A 68 -4.38 -11.97 14.15
CA ILE A 68 -4.45 -11.30 12.85
C ILE A 68 -4.23 -12.35 11.77
N THR A 69 -5.08 -12.34 10.75
CA THR A 69 -4.91 -13.11 9.51
C THR A 69 -5.00 -12.19 8.30
N ASN A 70 -4.62 -12.71 7.12
CA ASN A 70 -4.59 -11.97 5.84
C ASN A 70 -3.63 -10.77 5.80
N ALA A 71 -2.62 -10.75 6.67
CA ALA A 71 -1.51 -9.82 6.53
C ALA A 71 -0.65 -10.21 5.31
N PRO A 72 -0.19 -9.24 4.50
CA PRO A 72 0.69 -9.53 3.39
C PRO A 72 2.05 -10.03 3.90
N GLU A 73 2.72 -10.87 3.12
CA GLU A 73 4.07 -11.33 3.43
C GLU A 73 5.11 -10.22 3.20
N THR A 74 4.89 -9.39 2.19
CA THR A 74 5.81 -8.31 1.79
C THR A 74 5.09 -6.98 1.56
N LEU A 75 5.79 -5.86 1.81
CA LEU A 75 5.39 -4.51 1.41
C LEU A 75 6.52 -3.82 0.66
N LYS A 76 6.19 -2.92 -0.27
CA LYS A 76 7.19 -2.15 -0.97
C LYS A 76 7.68 -0.99 -0.12
N LEU A 77 8.96 -0.65 -0.22
CA LEU A 77 9.52 0.54 0.40
C LEU A 77 8.74 1.80 -0.01
N GLY A 78 8.21 2.51 0.98
CA GLY A 78 7.43 3.74 0.82
C GLY A 78 5.97 3.54 0.41
N GLU A 79 5.47 2.30 0.35
CA GLU A 79 4.06 2.03 0.06
C GLU A 79 3.16 2.37 1.25
N THR A 80 1.96 2.88 0.98
CA THR A 80 0.93 3.08 2.01
C THR A 80 0.28 1.76 2.37
N PHE A 81 0.27 1.42 3.65
CA PHE A 81 -0.41 0.23 4.15
C PHE A 81 -1.84 0.57 4.64
N ASP A 82 -2.82 -0.19 4.18
CA ASP A 82 -4.22 -0.10 4.61
C ASP A 82 -4.62 -1.39 5.34
N THR A 83 -5.37 -1.25 6.44
CA THR A 83 -5.83 -2.36 7.27
C THR A 83 -7.05 -3.06 6.69
N SER A 84 -7.67 -2.56 5.62
CA SER A 84 -8.91 -3.12 5.04
C SER A 84 -8.87 -4.62 4.73
N ASN A 85 -7.71 -5.16 4.34
CA ASN A 85 -7.53 -6.58 4.05
C ASN A 85 -7.22 -7.45 5.29
N LEU A 86 -6.90 -6.84 6.43
CA LEU A 86 -6.64 -7.57 7.67
C LEU A 86 -7.93 -8.12 8.26
N THR A 87 -7.84 -9.32 8.81
CA THR A 87 -8.92 -9.91 9.62
C THR A 87 -8.42 -10.08 11.04
N VAL A 88 -9.04 -9.36 11.98
CA VAL A 88 -8.76 -9.49 13.41
C VAL A 88 -9.84 -10.36 14.05
N THR A 89 -9.41 -11.44 14.69
CA THR A 89 -10.31 -12.36 15.40
C THR A 89 -10.06 -12.26 16.90
N ALA A 90 -11.11 -11.97 17.66
CA ALA A 90 -11.09 -12.03 19.12
C ALA A 90 -11.47 -13.43 19.59
N HIS A 91 -10.72 -13.94 20.56
CA HIS A 91 -10.93 -15.26 21.15
C HIS A 91 -11.51 -15.09 22.54
N TYR A 92 -12.74 -15.54 22.73
CA TYR A 92 -13.50 -15.41 23.96
C TYR A 92 -13.63 -16.76 24.67
N ARG A 93 -13.84 -16.71 25.99
CA ARG A 93 -13.97 -17.91 26.82
C ARG A 93 -15.27 -18.66 26.53
N LEU A 94 -16.39 -17.94 26.39
CA LEU A 94 -17.72 -18.56 26.21
C LEU A 94 -18.32 -18.32 24.83
N MET A 95 -18.14 -17.11 24.28
CA MET A 95 -18.63 -16.75 22.94
C MET A 95 -17.84 -17.39 21.79
N GLY A 96 -16.67 -17.96 22.05
CA GLY A 96 -15.78 -18.49 21.01
C GLY A 96 -15.07 -17.40 20.21
N ASP A 97 -14.90 -17.61 18.91
CA ASP A 97 -14.13 -16.70 18.05
C ASP A 97 -15.05 -15.74 17.30
N GLU A 98 -14.71 -14.45 17.31
CA GLU A 98 -15.47 -13.41 16.60
C GLU A 98 -14.56 -12.52 15.78
N ASN A 99 -14.95 -12.25 14.53
CA ASN A 99 -14.25 -11.27 13.70
C ASN A 99 -14.64 -9.86 14.11
N ILE A 100 -13.64 -9.03 14.39
CA ILE A 100 -13.84 -7.64 14.77
C ILE A 100 -13.79 -6.78 13.51
N SER A 101 -14.79 -5.91 13.34
CA SER A 101 -14.74 -4.92 12.26
C SER A 101 -13.52 -4.00 12.44
N ASN A 102 -12.78 -3.76 11.36
CA ASN A 102 -11.65 -2.81 11.35
C ASN A 102 -12.09 -1.36 11.62
N SER A 103 -13.39 -1.08 11.57
CA SER A 103 -13.99 0.20 11.97
C SER A 103 -14.37 0.28 13.45
N SER A 104 -14.12 -0.78 14.24
CA SER A 104 -14.46 -0.81 15.66
C SER A 104 -13.61 0.20 16.43
N PRO A 105 -14.21 1.10 17.24
CA PRO A 105 -13.45 2.07 18.04
C PRO A 105 -12.62 1.41 19.15
N SER A 106 -12.90 0.13 19.45
CA SER A 106 -12.19 -0.66 20.45
C SER A 106 -10.96 -1.38 19.88
N LEU A 107 -10.74 -1.31 18.56
CA LEU A 107 -9.60 -1.89 17.86
C LEU A 107 -8.69 -0.77 17.38
N THR A 108 -7.40 -0.87 17.70
CA THR A 108 -6.38 0.05 17.22
C THR A 108 -5.23 -0.72 16.57
N PHE A 109 -4.58 -0.07 15.61
CA PHE A 109 -3.40 -0.60 14.94
C PHE A 109 -2.22 0.36 15.10
N ASP A 110 -1.04 -0.21 15.30
CA ASP A 110 0.24 0.45 15.03
C ASP A 110 0.77 -0.13 13.72
N LEU A 111 0.90 0.73 12.70
CA LEU A 111 1.17 0.33 11.32
C LEU A 111 2.67 0.14 11.07
N PRO A 112 3.06 -0.72 10.12
CA PRO A 112 4.47 -0.95 9.82
C PRO A 112 5.11 0.32 9.24
N ASP A 113 6.36 0.60 9.63
CA ASP A 113 7.13 1.72 9.09
C ASP A 113 7.69 1.34 7.71
N THR A 114 6.90 1.57 6.66
CA THR A 114 7.28 1.27 5.29
C THR A 114 8.39 2.17 4.75
N SER A 115 8.89 3.14 5.53
CA SER A 115 10.10 3.90 5.16
C SER A 115 11.41 3.15 5.46
N LYS A 116 11.33 2.00 6.14
CA LYS A 116 12.47 1.17 6.52
C LYS A 116 12.34 -0.23 5.92
N LEU A 117 13.41 -0.71 5.30
CA LEU A 117 13.49 -2.09 4.81
C LEU A 117 13.60 -3.10 5.96
N GLY A 118 13.27 -4.35 5.67
CA GLY A 118 13.33 -5.46 6.61
C GLY A 118 12.00 -5.73 7.32
N MET A 119 12.07 -6.56 8.36
CA MET A 119 10.88 -7.00 9.10
C MET A 119 10.29 -5.84 9.91
N GLN A 120 9.05 -5.47 9.58
CA GLN A 120 8.23 -4.53 10.31
C GLN A 120 7.06 -5.26 10.98
N ALA A 121 6.59 -4.74 12.11
CA ALA A 121 5.46 -5.30 12.84
C ALA A 121 4.17 -4.54 12.52
N ILE A 122 3.08 -5.27 12.34
CA ILE A 122 1.71 -4.77 12.44
C ILE A 122 1.23 -5.16 13.84
N ASN A 123 1.01 -4.19 14.71
CA ASN A 123 0.52 -4.46 16.07
C ASN A 123 -0.97 -4.12 16.13
N ALA A 124 -1.80 -5.08 16.54
CA ALA A 124 -3.21 -4.82 16.85
C ALA A 124 -3.43 -4.83 18.35
N SER A 125 -4.29 -3.93 18.83
CA SER A 125 -4.77 -3.90 20.21
C SER A 125 -6.28 -3.85 20.23
N TYR A 126 -6.92 -4.76 20.96
CA TYR A 126 -8.37 -4.80 21.09
C TYR A 126 -8.78 -4.77 22.55
N THR A 127 -9.71 -3.88 22.90
CA THR A 127 -10.21 -3.73 24.26
C THR A 127 -11.67 -4.18 24.36
N TYR A 128 -11.90 -5.20 25.19
CA TYR A 128 -13.23 -5.69 25.52
C TYR A 128 -13.43 -5.63 27.03
N LEU A 129 -14.49 -4.95 27.47
CA LEU A 129 -14.86 -4.83 28.89
C LEU A 129 -13.70 -4.43 29.82
N ASP A 130 -12.85 -3.49 29.39
CA ASP A 130 -11.64 -2.97 30.08
C ASP A 130 -10.43 -3.94 30.08
N THR A 131 -10.54 -5.09 29.42
CA THR A 131 -9.39 -5.97 29.16
C THR A 131 -8.87 -5.70 27.76
N THR A 132 -7.60 -5.31 27.67
CA THR A 132 -6.91 -5.13 26.38
C THR A 132 -6.01 -6.33 26.09
N LYS A 133 -6.09 -6.84 24.86
CA LYS A 133 -5.16 -7.84 24.33
C LYS A 133 -4.43 -7.27 23.13
N HIS A 134 -3.23 -7.79 22.93
CA HIS A 134 -2.34 -7.39 21.86
C HIS A 134 -1.90 -8.61 21.06
N THR A 135 -1.65 -8.40 19.77
CA THR A 135 -0.98 -9.38 18.92
C THR A 135 -0.19 -8.66 17.85
N SER A 136 0.81 -9.35 17.30
CA SER A 136 1.70 -8.83 16.27
C SER A 136 1.81 -9.85 15.14
N VAL A 137 1.77 -9.35 13.92
CA VAL A 137 2.19 -10.09 12.72
C VAL A 137 3.29 -9.30 12.05
N TYR A 138 4.24 -9.99 11.40
CA TYR A 138 5.37 -9.36 10.77
C TYR A 138 5.24 -9.40 9.26
N VAL A 139 5.74 -8.34 8.63
CA VAL A 139 5.77 -8.17 7.18
C VAL A 139 7.16 -7.70 6.77
N HIS A 140 7.67 -8.21 5.65
CA HIS A 140 8.98 -7.83 5.14
C HIS A 140 8.85 -6.64 4.18
N VAL A 141 9.41 -5.48 4.56
CA VAL A 141 9.48 -4.32 3.66
C VAL A 141 10.69 -4.49 2.74
N THR A 142 10.46 -4.49 1.43
CA THR A 142 11.46 -4.83 0.40
C THR A 142 11.59 -3.76 -0.67
N ASN A 143 12.76 -3.74 -1.33
CA ASN A 143 13.03 -3.00 -2.55
C ASN A 143 12.42 -3.66 -3.79
N GLU A 144 11.94 -4.90 -3.70
CA GLU A 144 11.33 -5.61 -4.84
C GLU A 144 10.14 -4.81 -5.40
N ASP A 145 10.12 -4.63 -6.73
CA ASP A 145 9.08 -3.89 -7.47
C ASP A 145 8.82 -2.44 -7.02
N VAL A 146 9.72 -1.84 -6.24
CA VAL A 146 9.65 -0.45 -5.82
C VAL A 146 9.79 0.47 -7.03
N GLN A 147 8.89 1.45 -7.13
CA GLN A 147 8.96 2.46 -8.17
C GLN A 147 9.89 3.59 -7.73
N VAL A 148 10.99 3.79 -8.46
CA VAL A 148 11.99 4.82 -8.18
C VAL A 148 11.89 5.92 -9.22
N GLY A 149 11.80 7.17 -8.76
CA GLY A 149 11.61 8.33 -9.61
C GLY A 149 10.20 8.44 -10.20
N ASP A 150 10.01 9.48 -11.01
CA ASP A 150 8.73 9.78 -11.64
C ASP A 150 8.38 8.77 -12.73
N LYS A 151 7.20 8.17 -12.64
CA LYS A 151 6.70 7.22 -13.63
C LYS A 151 5.48 7.77 -14.36
N ILE A 152 5.48 7.58 -15.67
CA ILE A 152 4.29 7.79 -16.50
C ILE A 152 3.30 6.64 -16.24
N THR A 153 2.14 6.99 -15.69
CA THR A 153 1.04 6.08 -15.37
C THR A 153 -0.21 6.49 -16.12
N ASN A 154 -0.83 5.52 -16.79
CA ASN A 154 -2.09 5.70 -17.49
C ASN A 154 -3.28 5.52 -16.55
N ALA A 155 -4.44 6.04 -16.95
CA ALA A 155 -5.68 5.74 -16.26
C ALA A 155 -6.02 4.24 -16.36
N SER A 156 -6.56 3.68 -15.29
CA SER A 156 -6.99 2.26 -15.30
C SER A 156 -8.19 2.00 -16.21
N ASP A 157 -9.05 3.00 -16.41
CA ASP A 157 -10.21 2.94 -17.30
C ASP A 157 -10.68 4.37 -17.66
N LEU A 158 -11.78 4.49 -18.41
CA LEU A 158 -12.51 5.75 -18.59
C LEU A 158 -13.11 6.21 -17.26
N PHE A 159 -13.19 7.53 -17.07
CA PHE A 159 -13.85 8.15 -15.93
C PHE A 159 -14.57 9.43 -16.37
N ILE A 160 -15.53 9.87 -15.55
CA ILE A 160 -16.21 11.15 -15.68
C ILE A 160 -15.22 12.24 -15.30
N SER A 161 -14.83 13.06 -16.28
CA SER A 161 -13.85 14.14 -16.13
C SER A 161 -14.50 15.50 -15.86
N GLU A 162 -15.76 15.69 -16.19
CA GLU A 162 -16.48 16.92 -15.90
C GLU A 162 -17.98 16.69 -15.71
N TYR A 163 -18.54 17.39 -14.72
CA TYR A 163 -19.97 17.46 -14.43
C TYR A 163 -20.36 18.93 -14.32
N ILE A 164 -21.28 19.34 -15.18
CA ILE A 164 -21.80 20.70 -15.21
C ILE A 164 -23.24 20.65 -14.74
N GLU A 165 -23.50 21.29 -13.61
CA GLU A 165 -24.83 21.70 -13.21
C GLU A 165 -24.91 23.23 -13.21
N GLY A 166 -25.14 23.78 -14.39
CA GLY A 166 -25.29 25.21 -14.61
C GLY A 166 -26.73 25.69 -14.48
N SER A 167 -26.96 26.94 -14.89
CA SER A 167 -28.26 27.58 -14.80
C SER A 167 -29.26 26.94 -15.77
N SER A 168 -30.52 26.80 -15.32
CA SER A 168 -31.59 26.18 -16.12
C SER A 168 -31.16 24.81 -16.69
N ASN A 169 -31.14 24.68 -18.02
CA ASN A 169 -30.79 23.45 -18.74
C ASN A 169 -29.30 23.37 -19.12
N ASN A 170 -28.42 24.21 -18.57
CA ASN A 170 -26.99 24.12 -18.83
C ASN A 170 -26.39 22.93 -18.06
N LYS A 171 -26.66 21.72 -18.55
CA LYS A 171 -26.16 20.47 -17.99
C LYS A 171 -25.26 19.76 -19.00
N GLY A 172 -24.16 19.19 -18.52
CA GLY A 172 -23.19 18.48 -19.34
C GLY A 172 -22.33 17.49 -18.56
N LEU A 173 -22.04 16.35 -19.17
CA LEU A 173 -21.15 15.32 -18.66
C LEU A 173 -20.00 15.11 -19.64
N GLU A 174 -18.80 14.90 -19.13
CA GLU A 174 -17.63 14.56 -19.93
C GLU A 174 -17.00 13.26 -19.45
N LEU A 175 -16.65 12.39 -20.39
CA LEU A 175 -15.81 11.22 -20.14
C LEU A 175 -14.41 11.45 -20.70
N TYR A 176 -13.37 11.00 -20.00
CA TYR A 176 -11.98 11.09 -20.46
C TYR A 176 -11.33 9.71 -20.63
N ASN A 177 -10.51 9.56 -21.67
CA ASN A 177 -9.69 8.38 -21.89
C ASN A 177 -8.20 8.61 -21.59
N GLY A 178 -7.80 8.34 -20.35
CA GLY A 178 -6.40 8.35 -19.92
C GLY A 178 -5.63 7.03 -20.11
N THR A 179 -6.19 6.02 -20.78
CA THR A 179 -5.72 4.61 -20.67
C THR A 179 -4.43 4.26 -21.43
N GLY A 180 -3.84 5.22 -22.15
CA GLY A 180 -2.68 5.00 -23.01
C GLY A 180 -3.00 4.35 -24.37
N SER A 181 -4.26 4.02 -24.65
CA SER A 181 -4.69 3.49 -25.94
C SER A 181 -6.12 3.91 -26.29
N ALA A 182 -6.55 3.67 -27.53
CA ALA A 182 -7.93 3.94 -27.94
C ALA A 182 -8.90 2.91 -27.32
N VAL A 183 -10.02 3.38 -26.77
CA VAL A 183 -11.04 2.55 -26.10
C VAL A 183 -12.31 2.46 -26.95
N ASN A 184 -12.83 1.24 -27.13
CA ASN A 184 -14.12 1.02 -27.75
C ASN A 184 -15.24 1.30 -26.72
N LEU A 185 -16.17 2.20 -27.06
CA LEU A 185 -17.21 2.66 -26.14
C LEU A 185 -18.44 1.74 -26.05
N SER A 186 -18.55 0.71 -26.90
CA SER A 186 -19.75 -0.15 -26.96
C SER A 186 -20.05 -0.92 -25.68
N SER A 187 -19.05 -1.17 -24.83
CA SER A 187 -19.23 -1.78 -23.51
C SER A 187 -19.66 -0.78 -22.43
N TYR A 188 -19.67 0.52 -22.72
CA TYR A 188 -19.90 1.57 -21.75
C TYR A 188 -21.30 2.18 -21.85
N LYS A 189 -21.84 2.62 -20.72
CA LYS A 189 -23.07 3.41 -20.67
C LYS A 189 -23.09 4.35 -19.47
N LEU A 190 -23.81 5.45 -19.63
CA LEU A 190 -24.17 6.36 -18.54
C LEU A 190 -25.59 6.07 -18.08
N ARG A 191 -25.81 6.12 -16.77
CA ARG A 191 -27.12 5.99 -16.14
C ARG A 191 -27.36 7.14 -15.18
N LEU A 192 -28.57 7.71 -15.26
CA LEU A 192 -29.07 8.72 -14.35
C LEU A 192 -30.05 8.10 -13.36
N TYR A 193 -29.92 8.46 -12.09
CA TYR A 193 -30.78 8.06 -10.99
C TYR A 193 -31.31 9.32 -10.31
N ASN A 194 -32.56 9.68 -10.63
CA ASN A 194 -33.17 10.89 -10.12
C ASN A 194 -33.75 10.69 -8.71
N ASN A 195 -33.68 11.73 -7.87
CA ASN A 195 -34.33 11.85 -6.57
C ASN A 195 -34.13 10.63 -5.65
N GLY A 196 -32.89 10.15 -5.54
CA GLY A 196 -32.56 8.96 -4.73
C GLY A 196 -33.12 7.64 -5.25
N SER A 197 -33.49 7.54 -6.53
CA SER A 197 -33.92 6.29 -7.15
C SER A 197 -32.79 5.24 -7.14
N THR A 198 -33.14 3.96 -6.95
CA THR A 198 -32.24 2.82 -7.17
C THR A 198 -32.38 2.21 -8.57
N THR A 199 -33.35 2.68 -9.35
CA THR A 199 -33.58 2.28 -10.75
C THR A 199 -33.22 3.43 -11.70
N PRO A 200 -32.53 3.19 -12.83
CA PRO A 200 -32.11 4.26 -13.71
C PRO A 200 -33.31 4.88 -14.44
N ASN A 201 -33.42 6.20 -14.37
CA ASN A 201 -34.46 6.99 -15.04
C ASN A 201 -34.12 7.25 -16.52
N ALA A 202 -32.83 7.34 -16.83
CA ALA A 202 -32.32 7.44 -18.19
C ALA A 202 -31.05 6.59 -18.35
N THR A 203 -30.84 6.07 -19.56
CA THR A 203 -29.64 5.33 -19.94
C THR A 203 -29.16 5.80 -21.31
N LEU A 204 -27.86 6.09 -21.41
CA LEU A 204 -27.18 6.34 -22.68
C LEU A 204 -26.20 5.20 -22.94
N ASN A 205 -26.50 4.34 -23.92
CA ASN A 205 -25.52 3.39 -24.43
C ASN A 205 -24.52 4.15 -25.32
N LEU A 206 -23.23 3.97 -25.06
CA LEU A 206 -22.17 4.63 -25.82
C LEU A 206 -21.76 3.75 -27.01
N SER A 207 -21.13 4.37 -28.00
CA SER A 207 -20.64 3.69 -29.20
C SER A 207 -19.48 4.46 -29.81
N GLY A 208 -18.77 3.82 -30.75
CA GLY A 208 -17.58 4.41 -31.37
C GLY A 208 -16.29 4.09 -30.61
N THR A 209 -15.24 4.85 -30.89
CA THR A 209 -13.92 4.68 -30.31
C THR A 209 -13.43 6.03 -29.81
N LEU A 210 -12.95 6.07 -28.57
CA LEU A 210 -12.37 7.26 -27.95
C LEU A 210 -10.86 7.12 -27.90
N ALA A 211 -10.12 8.00 -28.56
CA ALA A 211 -8.66 7.97 -28.57
C ALA A 211 -8.08 8.31 -27.17
N HIS A 212 -6.86 7.85 -26.90
CA HIS A 212 -6.15 8.25 -25.68
C HIS A 212 -5.95 9.77 -25.64
N GLY A 213 -6.17 10.38 -24.48
CA GLY A 213 -6.08 11.81 -24.25
C GLY A 213 -7.28 12.61 -24.74
N SER A 214 -8.29 11.95 -25.33
CA SER A 214 -9.53 12.60 -25.80
C SER A 214 -10.67 12.48 -24.80
N THR A 215 -11.66 13.36 -24.95
CA THR A 215 -12.90 13.35 -24.19
C THR A 215 -14.11 13.01 -25.06
N TYR A 216 -15.19 12.57 -24.43
CA TYR A 216 -16.52 12.38 -25.05
C TYR A 216 -17.54 13.17 -24.24
N THR A 217 -18.16 14.18 -24.86
CA THR A 217 -19.03 15.14 -24.17
C THR A 217 -20.51 14.93 -24.47
N ILE A 218 -21.32 14.99 -23.42
CA ILE A 218 -22.78 14.82 -23.48
C ILE A 218 -23.41 16.09 -22.92
N VAL A 219 -24.33 16.70 -23.66
CA VAL A 219 -24.98 17.96 -23.24
C VAL A 219 -26.50 17.86 -23.29
N ASN A 220 -27.16 18.64 -22.45
CA ASN A 220 -28.60 18.79 -22.52
C ASN A 220 -28.99 19.50 -23.83
N SER A 221 -29.98 18.98 -24.56
CA SER A 221 -30.43 19.55 -25.83
C SER A 221 -30.97 20.99 -25.72
N GLN A 222 -31.39 21.40 -24.53
CA GLN A 222 -31.91 22.73 -24.24
C GLN A 222 -30.88 23.68 -23.59
N ALA A 223 -29.62 23.25 -23.45
CA ALA A 223 -28.55 24.12 -22.97
C ALA A 223 -28.32 25.33 -23.89
N VAL A 224 -27.65 26.35 -23.36
CA VAL A 224 -27.19 27.49 -24.16
C VAL A 224 -26.22 27.05 -25.26
N THR A 225 -26.18 27.81 -26.36
CA THR A 225 -25.35 27.51 -27.55
C THR A 225 -23.87 27.33 -27.21
N ALA A 226 -23.34 28.09 -26.25
CA ALA A 226 -21.94 27.99 -25.83
C ALA A 226 -21.57 26.59 -25.30
N LEU A 227 -22.48 25.96 -24.53
CA LEU A 227 -22.28 24.59 -24.04
C LEU A 227 -22.61 23.56 -25.14
N LYS A 228 -23.71 23.75 -25.88
CA LYS A 228 -24.12 22.81 -26.93
C LYS A 228 -23.06 22.60 -28.02
N ASN A 229 -22.35 23.65 -28.40
CA ASN A 229 -21.29 23.58 -29.42
C ASN A 229 -20.07 22.76 -28.97
N LYS A 230 -19.96 22.43 -27.68
CA LYS A 230 -18.91 21.57 -27.12
C LYS A 230 -19.36 20.12 -26.93
N GLY A 231 -20.63 19.79 -27.19
CA GLY A 231 -21.18 18.45 -27.02
C GLY A 231 -21.03 17.58 -28.26
N ASP A 232 -20.49 16.38 -28.09
CA ASP A 232 -20.48 15.34 -29.14
C ASP A 232 -21.87 14.73 -29.35
N THR A 233 -22.66 14.67 -28.28
CA THR A 233 -24.03 14.15 -28.33
C THR A 233 -24.95 14.83 -27.31
N THR A 234 -26.25 14.59 -27.46
CA THR A 234 -27.27 14.99 -26.49
C THR A 234 -27.98 13.76 -25.94
N SER A 235 -28.40 13.80 -24.68
CA SER A 235 -29.09 12.67 -24.06
C SER A 235 -29.89 13.06 -22.82
N GLY A 236 -30.91 12.27 -22.49
CA GLY A 236 -31.70 12.43 -21.26
C GLY A 236 -30.91 12.18 -19.98
N VAL A 237 -29.72 11.56 -20.05
CA VAL A 237 -28.86 11.37 -18.86
C VAL A 237 -28.34 12.70 -18.28
N THR A 238 -28.44 13.81 -19.02
CA THR A 238 -28.15 15.16 -18.52
C THR A 238 -29.38 15.85 -17.89
N GLY A 239 -30.43 15.08 -17.59
CA GLY A 239 -31.63 15.54 -16.89
C GLY A 239 -31.48 15.51 -15.37
N TYR A 240 -30.26 15.63 -14.85
CA TYR A 240 -29.98 15.66 -13.42
C TYR A 240 -30.09 17.08 -12.83
N ASN A 241 -30.29 17.12 -11.53
CA ASN A 241 -29.99 18.25 -10.65
C ASN A 241 -29.15 17.76 -9.44
N GLY A 242 -28.82 18.67 -8.52
CA GLY A 242 -27.78 18.43 -7.53
C GLY A 242 -28.02 17.31 -6.53
N ASP A 243 -29.23 16.78 -6.44
CA ASP A 243 -29.58 15.64 -5.58
C ASP A 243 -29.74 14.31 -6.32
N ASP A 244 -29.29 14.25 -7.58
CA ASP A 244 -29.31 13.06 -8.42
C ASP A 244 -27.95 12.39 -8.55
N ALA A 245 -27.94 11.07 -8.74
CA ALA A 245 -26.71 10.31 -8.98
C ALA A 245 -26.54 10.00 -10.48
N VAL A 246 -25.29 10.07 -10.96
CA VAL A 246 -24.90 9.72 -12.33
C VAL A 246 -23.77 8.70 -12.29
N GLY A 247 -24.00 7.52 -12.86
CA GLY A 247 -23.02 6.44 -12.88
C GLY A 247 -22.54 6.10 -14.28
N LEU A 248 -21.23 5.89 -14.42
CA LEU A 248 -20.60 5.27 -15.59
C LEU A 248 -20.45 3.77 -15.37
N TYR A 249 -20.91 2.99 -16.34
CA TYR A 249 -20.89 1.53 -16.29
C TYR A 249 -20.06 0.97 -17.44
N LYS A 250 -19.37 -0.15 -17.19
CA LYS A 250 -18.69 -0.98 -18.19
C LYS A 250 -19.15 -2.41 -18.03
N ASN A 251 -19.70 -3.02 -19.09
CA ASN A 251 -20.25 -4.38 -19.05
C ASN A 251 -21.23 -4.60 -17.87
N GLU A 252 -22.14 -3.63 -17.67
CA GLU A 252 -23.12 -3.59 -16.55
C GLU A 252 -22.53 -3.40 -15.14
N VAL A 253 -21.21 -3.31 -14.98
CA VAL A 253 -20.57 -3.01 -13.69
C VAL A 253 -20.40 -1.49 -13.55
N LEU A 254 -20.85 -0.93 -12.42
CA LEU A 254 -20.59 0.48 -12.07
C LEU A 254 -19.09 0.66 -11.84
N ILE A 255 -18.48 1.63 -12.53
CA ILE A 255 -17.05 1.93 -12.39
C ILE A 255 -16.78 3.33 -11.84
N ASP A 256 -17.64 4.30 -12.14
CA ASP A 256 -17.49 5.69 -11.69
C ASP A 256 -18.83 6.30 -11.30
N LEU A 257 -18.86 7.17 -10.28
CA LEU A 257 -20.09 7.71 -9.73
C LEU A 257 -19.95 9.18 -9.31
N ILE A 258 -20.96 9.96 -9.66
CA ILE A 258 -21.26 11.24 -9.02
C ILE A 258 -22.50 11.06 -8.17
N GLY A 259 -22.43 11.49 -6.91
CA GLY A 259 -23.46 11.27 -5.90
C GLY A 259 -23.46 9.85 -5.34
N GLU A 260 -24.62 9.39 -4.89
CA GLU A 260 -24.83 8.08 -4.28
C GLU A 260 -26.19 7.51 -4.70
N ILE A 261 -26.19 6.31 -5.30
CA ILE A 261 -27.42 5.67 -5.80
C ILE A 261 -28.29 5.28 -4.60
N GLY A 262 -29.58 5.60 -4.66
CA GLY A 262 -30.51 5.33 -3.56
C GLY A 262 -30.62 6.44 -2.51
N ILE A 263 -29.79 7.49 -2.62
CA ILE A 263 -29.76 8.61 -1.67
C ILE A 263 -30.12 9.91 -2.38
N GLN A 264 -31.16 10.58 -1.89
CA GLN A 264 -31.52 11.93 -2.34
C GLN A 264 -30.83 12.96 -1.46
N LYS A 265 -29.74 13.56 -1.94
CA LYS A 265 -28.97 14.54 -1.18
C LYS A 265 -28.18 15.44 -2.12
N LYS A 266 -28.11 16.73 -1.84
CA LYS A 266 -27.12 17.62 -2.46
C LYS A 266 -25.76 17.40 -1.81
N TRP A 267 -24.86 16.69 -2.49
CA TRP A 267 -23.52 16.44 -1.98
C TRP A 267 -22.74 17.75 -1.97
N SER A 268 -22.04 18.02 -0.87
CA SER A 268 -21.18 19.19 -0.70
C SER A 268 -19.88 18.79 -0.01
N GLY A 269 -18.83 19.56 -0.28
CA GLY A 269 -17.49 19.28 0.22
C GLY A 269 -16.48 20.32 -0.24
N THR A 270 -15.24 20.15 0.19
CA THR A 270 -14.11 20.96 -0.28
C THR A 270 -13.47 20.25 -1.46
N GLY A 271 -13.42 20.91 -2.61
CA GLY A 271 -12.78 20.39 -3.82
C GLY A 271 -11.26 20.26 -3.67
N ALA A 272 -10.64 19.55 -4.61
CA ALA A 272 -9.19 19.40 -4.73
C ALA A 272 -8.43 20.75 -4.82
N ASN A 273 -9.08 21.76 -5.38
CA ASN A 273 -8.57 23.14 -5.45
C ASN A 273 -8.83 23.96 -4.18
N GLY A 274 -9.28 23.34 -3.08
CA GLY A 274 -9.58 23.99 -1.81
C GLY A 274 -10.87 24.82 -1.79
N VAL A 275 -11.65 24.78 -2.88
CA VAL A 275 -12.89 25.56 -2.99
C VAL A 275 -14.06 24.73 -2.49
N GLN A 276 -14.87 25.30 -1.59
CA GLN A 276 -16.09 24.65 -1.12
C GLN A 276 -17.17 24.68 -2.20
N GLY A 277 -17.78 23.52 -2.44
CA GLY A 277 -18.73 23.29 -3.52
C GLY A 277 -19.86 22.34 -3.15
N SER A 278 -20.76 22.19 -4.12
CA SER A 278 -21.82 21.20 -4.13
C SER A 278 -21.97 20.64 -5.54
N THR A 279 -22.70 19.54 -5.68
CA THR A 279 -23.22 19.09 -6.99
C THR A 279 -24.20 20.10 -7.56
N GLU A 280 -25.04 20.74 -6.72
CA GLU A 280 -25.95 21.79 -7.16
C GLU A 280 -25.23 23.08 -7.60
N ASN A 281 -25.65 23.65 -8.75
CA ASN A 281 -25.25 24.97 -9.27
C ASN A 281 -23.72 25.21 -9.33
N ARG A 282 -22.99 24.19 -9.80
CA ARG A 282 -21.52 24.20 -9.91
C ARG A 282 -21.07 23.45 -11.14
N THR A 283 -19.84 23.76 -11.56
CA THR A 283 -19.07 22.92 -12.47
C THR A 283 -18.01 22.19 -11.67
N LEU A 284 -17.97 20.88 -11.79
CA LEU A 284 -16.99 20.00 -11.16
C LEU A 284 -16.10 19.43 -12.26
N VAL A 285 -14.80 19.68 -12.19
CA VAL A 285 -13.81 19.10 -13.12
C VAL A 285 -12.95 18.15 -12.32
N ARG A 286 -12.75 16.92 -12.80
CA ARG A 286 -11.91 15.94 -12.13
C ARG A 286 -10.49 16.50 -11.95
N ALA A 287 -9.88 16.28 -10.81
CA ALA A 287 -8.52 16.75 -10.53
C ALA A 287 -7.50 15.98 -11.38
N ASP A 288 -6.41 16.63 -11.75
CA ASP A 288 -5.40 16.09 -12.68
C ASP A 288 -4.64 14.88 -12.12
N PHE A 289 -4.57 14.72 -10.80
CA PHE A 289 -3.96 13.56 -10.15
C PHE A 289 -4.84 12.30 -10.14
N VAL A 290 -6.12 12.39 -10.54
CA VAL A 290 -7.04 11.25 -10.57
C VAL A 290 -6.74 10.38 -11.79
N LYS A 291 -6.42 9.09 -11.55
CA LYS A 291 -6.00 8.11 -12.57
C LYS A 291 -6.88 6.87 -12.63
N LYS A 292 -8.03 6.89 -11.98
CA LYS A 292 -8.99 5.76 -12.00
C LYS A 292 -10.41 6.27 -11.78
N PRO A 293 -11.42 5.59 -12.33
CA PRO A 293 -12.79 5.86 -11.96
C PRO A 293 -13.03 5.47 -10.49
N ASN A 294 -14.02 6.09 -9.84
CA ASN A 294 -14.31 5.85 -8.44
C ASN A 294 -15.81 5.66 -8.20
N VAL A 295 -16.19 4.51 -7.62
CA VAL A 295 -17.59 4.19 -7.31
C VAL A 295 -18.09 4.89 -6.04
N LEU A 296 -17.21 5.54 -5.27
CA LEU A 296 -17.51 6.33 -4.10
C LEU A 296 -17.24 7.81 -4.40
N PHE A 297 -18.29 8.62 -4.53
CA PHE A 297 -18.14 10.03 -4.83
C PHE A 297 -17.48 10.80 -3.68
N SER A 298 -16.32 11.40 -3.95
CA SER A 298 -15.57 12.25 -3.00
C SER A 298 -15.16 13.56 -3.65
N PHE A 299 -15.43 14.69 -2.99
CA PHE A 299 -15.04 16.03 -3.49
C PHE A 299 -13.53 16.23 -3.59
N GLU A 300 -12.72 15.44 -2.87
CA GLU A 300 -11.25 15.51 -2.96
C GLU A 300 -10.73 15.16 -4.36
N GLU A 301 -11.54 14.51 -5.19
CA GLU A 301 -11.20 14.18 -6.58
C GLU A 301 -11.64 15.25 -7.59
N TRP A 302 -12.30 16.34 -7.14
CA TRP A 302 -12.93 17.31 -8.03
C TRP A 302 -12.51 18.74 -7.72
N ASN A 303 -12.06 19.47 -8.73
CA ASN A 303 -11.95 20.93 -8.70
C ASN A 303 -13.34 21.55 -8.85
N VAL A 304 -13.67 22.46 -7.94
CA VAL A 304 -14.96 23.16 -7.94
C VAL A 304 -14.83 24.52 -8.62
N TYR A 305 -15.72 24.80 -9.56
CA TYR A 305 -15.85 26.09 -10.24
C TYR A 305 -17.27 26.65 -10.14
N ALA A 306 -17.40 27.94 -10.47
CA ALA A 306 -18.69 28.62 -10.46
C ALA A 306 -19.69 27.98 -11.43
N GLU A 307 -20.98 28.22 -11.18
CA GLU A 307 -22.06 27.89 -12.10
C GLU A 307 -21.76 28.41 -13.52
N ASP A 308 -22.19 27.68 -14.55
CA ASP A 308 -21.98 28.03 -15.97
C ASP A 308 -20.52 28.22 -16.42
N THR A 309 -19.57 27.55 -15.75
CA THR A 309 -18.18 27.50 -16.20
C THR A 309 -18.03 26.43 -17.27
N PHE A 310 -17.85 26.81 -18.55
CA PHE A 310 -17.69 25.85 -19.67
C PHE A 310 -16.25 25.79 -20.22
N THR A 311 -15.31 26.44 -19.54
CA THR A 311 -13.94 26.65 -20.03
C THR A 311 -13.19 25.32 -20.21
N TYR A 312 -13.43 24.35 -19.32
CA TYR A 312 -12.72 23.08 -19.29
C TYR A 312 -13.41 22.01 -20.16
N PHE A 313 -14.73 22.12 -20.34
CA PHE A 313 -15.50 21.15 -21.10
C PHE A 313 -15.03 20.99 -22.55
N GLY A 314 -14.77 19.75 -22.95
CA GLY A 314 -14.21 19.36 -24.26
C GLY A 314 -12.71 19.04 -24.21
N SER A 315 -12.04 19.16 -23.07
CA SER A 315 -10.68 18.67 -22.87
C SER A 315 -10.38 18.38 -21.39
N HIS A 316 -9.51 17.41 -21.15
CA HIS A 316 -9.09 17.07 -19.79
C HIS A 316 -7.60 16.79 -19.74
N TYR A 317 -6.93 17.37 -18.74
CA TYR A 317 -5.53 17.11 -18.45
C TYR A 317 -5.43 16.21 -17.21
N MET A 318 -5.00 14.97 -17.44
CA MET A 318 -4.58 14.07 -16.38
C MET A 318 -3.06 14.14 -16.28
N ASN A 319 -2.53 14.49 -15.11
CA ASN A 319 -1.10 14.45 -14.84
C ASN A 319 -0.62 12.99 -14.92
N PRO A 320 0.19 12.62 -15.92
CA PRO A 320 0.58 11.24 -16.10
C PRO A 320 1.64 10.81 -15.08
N ILE A 321 2.25 11.74 -14.34
CA ILE A 321 3.36 11.44 -13.42
C ILE A 321 2.80 10.90 -12.11
N THR A 322 3.19 9.67 -11.75
CA THR A 322 3.09 9.14 -10.39
C THR A 322 4.48 9.22 -9.78
N PRO A 323 4.68 10.03 -8.73
CA PRO A 323 5.95 10.07 -8.02
C PRO A 323 6.26 8.71 -7.39
N GLY A 324 7.41 8.13 -7.74
CA GLY A 324 8.03 7.04 -6.99
C GLY A 324 8.86 7.57 -5.83
N ILE A 325 9.52 6.67 -5.10
CA ILE A 325 10.49 7.10 -4.08
C ILE A 325 11.73 7.72 -4.75
N SER A 326 12.41 8.63 -4.05
CA SER A 326 13.67 9.16 -4.57
C SER A 326 14.77 8.08 -4.56
N LYS A 327 15.73 8.20 -5.48
CA LYS A 327 16.93 7.36 -5.51
C LYS A 327 17.73 7.46 -4.20
N GLU A 328 17.77 8.65 -3.59
CA GLU A 328 18.39 8.88 -2.29
C GLU A 328 17.66 8.15 -1.16
N THR A 329 16.32 8.15 -1.18
CA THR A 329 15.48 7.41 -0.23
C THR A 329 15.74 5.92 -0.32
N GLN A 330 15.71 5.37 -1.54
CA GLN A 330 15.95 3.94 -1.75
C GLN A 330 17.36 3.53 -1.28
N ALA A 331 18.38 4.28 -1.70
CA ALA A 331 19.75 4.01 -1.31
C ALA A 331 19.97 4.14 0.19
N SER A 332 19.40 5.16 0.84
CA SER A 332 19.54 5.34 2.29
C SER A 332 18.82 4.26 3.08
N ALA A 333 17.63 3.82 2.66
CA ALA A 333 16.90 2.74 3.31
C ALA A 333 17.72 1.43 3.30
N TRP A 334 18.34 1.09 2.16
CA TRP A 334 19.25 -0.05 2.10
C TRP A 334 20.49 0.13 2.96
N ALA A 335 21.09 1.33 3.00
CA ALA A 335 22.25 1.60 3.85
C ALA A 335 21.93 1.31 5.31
N THR A 336 20.82 1.88 5.79
CA THR A 336 20.36 1.72 7.17
C THR A 336 20.07 0.25 7.47
N TYR A 337 19.36 -0.45 6.59
CA TYR A 337 19.05 -1.87 6.76
C TYR A 337 20.31 -2.73 6.79
N PHE A 338 21.23 -2.53 5.86
CA PHE A 338 22.52 -3.21 5.83
C PHE A 338 23.31 -2.97 7.12
N LEU A 339 23.39 -1.72 7.58
CA LEU A 339 24.11 -1.35 8.80
C LEU A 339 23.46 -1.95 10.05
N ASP A 340 22.13 -1.99 10.12
CA ASP A 340 21.41 -2.58 11.25
C ASP A 340 21.66 -4.09 11.34
N ILE A 341 21.42 -4.82 10.24
CA ILE A 341 21.63 -6.27 10.17
C ILE A 341 23.07 -6.64 10.46
N THR A 342 24.04 -5.87 9.97
CA THR A 342 25.47 -6.18 10.14
C THR A 342 26.08 -5.67 11.45
N SER A 343 25.35 -4.92 12.27
CA SER A 343 25.86 -4.27 13.49
C SER A 343 26.49 -5.29 14.45
N GLY A 344 25.77 -6.38 14.77
CA GLY A 344 26.24 -7.43 15.68
C GLY A 344 27.35 -8.33 15.12
N TYR A 345 27.60 -8.29 13.81
CA TYR A 345 28.59 -9.15 13.14
C TYR A 345 29.97 -8.49 13.00
N CYS A 346 30.08 -7.22 13.43
CA CYS A 346 31.33 -6.46 13.40
C CYS A 346 32.23 -6.71 14.63
N GLU A 347 31.76 -7.44 15.65
CA GLU A 347 32.36 -7.44 16.99
C GLU A 347 33.08 -8.74 17.42
N SER A 348 32.92 -9.89 16.74
CA SER A 348 33.58 -11.14 17.15
C SER A 348 34.88 -11.44 16.39
N LEU A 349 35.87 -11.99 17.10
CA LEU A 349 37.13 -12.53 16.56
C LEU A 349 37.03 -14.03 16.24
N GLU A 350 36.03 -14.72 16.78
CA GLU A 350 35.77 -16.16 16.57
C GLU A 350 34.24 -16.35 16.44
N GLY A 351 33.80 -16.95 15.34
CA GLY A 351 32.37 -17.17 15.04
C GLY A 351 31.76 -16.07 14.17
N PHE A 352 31.78 -16.27 12.85
CA PHE A 352 31.17 -15.39 11.87
C PHE A 352 30.09 -16.14 11.10
N ASP A 353 28.83 -15.98 11.48
CA ASP A 353 27.68 -16.62 10.82
C ASP A 353 26.84 -15.59 10.03
N LEU A 354 27.51 -14.68 9.33
CA LEU A 354 26.87 -13.79 8.33
C LEU A 354 26.93 -14.44 6.94
N VAL A 355 26.74 -15.75 6.85
CA VAL A 355 26.73 -16.51 5.59
C VAL A 355 25.36 -17.13 5.37
N GLY A 356 25.06 -17.51 4.12
CA GLY A 356 23.76 -18.08 3.77
C GLY A 356 22.64 -17.05 3.72
N ASN A 357 21.50 -17.35 4.34
CA ASN A 357 20.24 -16.64 4.09
C ASN A 357 20.33 -15.13 4.34
N THR A 358 20.89 -14.68 5.48
CA THR A 358 20.96 -13.26 5.82
C THR A 358 21.77 -12.44 4.82
N TRP A 359 22.93 -12.96 4.37
CA TRP A 359 23.75 -12.27 3.38
C TRP A 359 23.11 -12.25 2.00
N ASN A 360 22.44 -13.35 1.64
CA ASN A 360 21.69 -13.43 0.38
C ASN A 360 20.53 -12.42 0.38
N THR A 361 19.76 -12.32 1.45
CA THR A 361 18.67 -11.32 1.58
C THR A 361 19.19 -9.89 1.44
N LEU A 362 20.30 -9.54 2.10
CA LEU A 362 20.92 -8.22 1.92
C LEU A 362 21.30 -7.95 0.45
N GLY A 363 21.79 -8.98 -0.24
CA GLY A 363 22.13 -8.94 -1.65
C GLY A 363 20.92 -8.81 -2.56
N ASP A 364 19.84 -9.55 -2.29
CA ASP A 364 18.59 -9.47 -3.03
C ASP A 364 18.00 -8.06 -2.93
N GLU A 365 17.91 -7.51 -1.71
CA GLU A 365 17.46 -6.15 -1.46
C GLU A 365 18.31 -5.08 -2.16
N TYR A 366 19.63 -5.31 -2.28
CA TYR A 366 20.51 -4.43 -3.05
C TYR A 366 20.24 -4.58 -4.55
N ASN A 367 20.06 -5.80 -5.03
CA ASN A 367 19.87 -6.12 -6.43
C ASN A 367 18.57 -5.55 -6.98
N TYR A 368 17.50 -5.51 -6.18
CA TYR A 368 16.23 -4.88 -6.52
C TYR A 368 16.31 -3.36 -6.67
N MET A 369 17.34 -2.70 -6.11
CA MET A 369 17.47 -1.26 -6.25
C MET A 369 17.63 -0.80 -7.70
N ASP A 370 17.13 0.40 -7.99
CA ASP A 370 17.34 1.06 -9.27
C ASP A 370 18.83 1.28 -9.55
N SER A 371 19.21 1.16 -10.82
CA SER A 371 20.59 1.32 -11.28
C SER A 371 21.21 2.66 -10.87
N THR A 372 20.44 3.75 -10.90
CA THR A 372 20.90 5.08 -10.51
C THR A 372 21.04 5.23 -9.00
N SER A 373 20.21 4.54 -8.21
CA SER A 373 20.39 4.42 -6.76
C SER A 373 21.71 3.71 -6.42
N LYS A 374 22.08 2.67 -7.16
CA LYS A 374 23.38 1.96 -7.00
C LYS A 374 24.58 2.86 -7.29
N THR A 375 24.46 3.79 -8.23
CA THR A 375 25.52 4.76 -8.54
C THR A 375 25.86 5.69 -7.37
N LEU A 376 24.92 5.92 -6.43
CA LEU A 376 25.22 6.63 -5.18
C LEU A 376 26.28 5.90 -4.34
N TYR A 377 26.24 4.57 -4.29
CA TYR A 377 27.26 3.76 -3.63
C TYR A 377 28.58 3.79 -4.36
N LYS A 378 28.59 3.72 -5.70
CA LYS A 378 29.83 3.86 -6.48
C LYS A 378 30.57 5.16 -6.13
N ASN A 379 29.84 6.27 -6.09
CA ASN A 379 30.38 7.62 -5.90
C ASN A 379 30.66 7.98 -4.44
N ALA A 380 30.05 7.28 -3.46
CA ALA A 380 30.31 7.51 -2.05
C ALA A 380 31.78 7.23 -1.69
N THR A 381 32.46 8.20 -1.08
CA THR A 381 33.83 8.03 -0.57
C THR A 381 33.76 7.31 0.78
N PRO A 382 34.20 6.05 0.92
CA PRO A 382 34.08 5.30 2.17
C PRO A 382 34.73 6.06 3.34
N ASN A 383 33.98 6.24 4.42
CA ASN A 383 34.45 6.86 5.65
C ASN A 383 34.21 5.91 6.82
N PRO A 384 35.25 5.27 7.38
CA PRO A 384 35.10 4.32 8.47
C PRO A 384 34.59 4.95 9.77
N ASN A 385 34.62 6.28 9.89
CA ASN A 385 34.10 7.01 11.04
C ASN A 385 32.61 7.40 10.89
N ASN A 386 32.03 7.24 9.70
CA ASN A 386 30.62 7.45 9.45
C ASN A 386 29.94 6.08 9.35
N THR A 387 28.96 5.81 10.20
CA THR A 387 28.31 4.48 10.32
C THR A 387 26.80 4.54 10.16
N THR A 388 26.27 5.63 9.62
CA THR A 388 24.81 5.90 9.64
C THR A 388 24.19 6.15 8.26
N ASP A 389 24.98 6.12 7.19
CA ASP A 389 24.52 6.46 5.83
C ASP A 389 25.15 5.55 4.76
N ILE A 390 24.91 5.88 3.48
CA ILE A 390 25.45 5.21 2.28
C ILE A 390 26.98 5.03 2.37
N THR A 391 27.69 6.03 2.88
CA THR A 391 29.14 6.00 3.03
C THR A 391 29.56 4.98 4.08
N GLY A 392 28.85 4.93 5.20
CA GLY A 392 29.08 3.96 6.26
C GLY A 392 28.76 2.53 5.84
N ALA A 393 27.63 2.33 5.15
CA ALA A 393 27.25 1.02 4.62
C ALA A 393 28.31 0.50 3.63
N LYS A 394 28.79 1.35 2.72
CA LYS A 394 29.90 0.98 1.80
C LYS A 394 31.18 0.64 2.54
N ALA A 395 31.57 1.45 3.53
CA ALA A 395 32.78 1.18 4.33
C ALA A 395 32.69 -0.15 5.08
N ARG A 396 31.53 -0.44 5.69
CA ARG A 396 31.29 -1.69 6.40
C ARG A 396 31.23 -2.90 5.46
N TYR A 397 30.61 -2.76 4.29
CA TYR A 397 30.64 -3.81 3.27
C TYR A 397 32.07 -4.19 2.89
N ILE A 398 32.89 -3.19 2.55
CA ILE A 398 34.31 -3.37 2.20
C ILE A 398 35.06 -4.09 3.33
N TYR A 399 34.85 -3.68 4.58
CA TYR A 399 35.44 -4.34 5.74
C TYR A 399 35.06 -5.83 5.82
N LEU A 400 33.76 -6.14 5.73
CA LEU A 400 33.23 -7.51 5.86
C LEU A 400 33.78 -8.43 4.78
N VAL A 401 33.69 -8.06 3.49
CA VAL A 401 34.17 -8.91 2.39
C VAL A 401 35.70 -9.02 2.33
N THR A 402 36.43 -8.08 2.97
CA THR A 402 37.90 -8.16 3.10
C THR A 402 38.31 -9.07 4.23
N LYS A 403 37.62 -9.00 5.37
CA LYS A 403 37.92 -9.82 6.55
C LYS A 403 37.48 -11.27 6.35
N TYR A 404 36.37 -11.50 5.66
CA TYR A 404 35.74 -12.81 5.51
C TYR A 404 35.60 -13.17 4.02
N SER A 405 36.58 -13.93 3.49
CA SER A 405 36.63 -14.27 2.07
C SER A 405 35.45 -15.10 1.55
N GLU A 406 34.72 -15.76 2.44
CA GLU A 406 33.51 -16.53 2.12
C GLU A 406 32.37 -15.62 1.62
N LEU A 407 32.29 -14.39 2.10
CA LEU A 407 31.30 -13.40 1.62
C LEU A 407 31.62 -12.90 0.22
N TYR A 408 32.89 -12.87 -0.14
CA TYR A 408 33.34 -12.40 -1.45
C TYR A 408 32.88 -13.30 -2.59
N ALA A 409 32.63 -14.59 -2.33
CA ALA A 409 32.07 -15.51 -3.32
C ALA A 409 30.69 -15.06 -3.83
N ASN A 410 29.93 -14.33 -3.01
CA ASN A 410 28.61 -13.76 -3.31
C ASN A 410 28.64 -12.22 -3.23
N ASN A 411 29.65 -11.60 -3.86
CA ASN A 411 29.79 -10.15 -3.91
C ASN A 411 28.65 -9.50 -4.71
N PHE A 412 27.65 -8.98 -3.99
CA PHE A 412 26.45 -8.39 -4.57
C PHE A 412 26.53 -6.87 -4.79
N MET A 413 27.48 -6.15 -4.17
CA MET A 413 27.55 -4.70 -4.36
C MET A 413 28.23 -4.36 -5.69
N VAL A 414 27.42 -3.92 -6.63
CA VAL A 414 27.77 -3.63 -8.01
C VAL A 414 27.25 -2.27 -8.45
N ASP A 415 27.87 -1.67 -9.46
CA ASP A 415 27.39 -0.44 -10.07
C ASP A 415 26.27 -0.70 -11.10
N GLU A 416 25.81 0.38 -11.74
CA GLU A 416 24.79 0.37 -12.80
C GLU A 416 25.13 -0.54 -14.01
N TYR A 417 26.40 -0.93 -14.18
CA TYR A 417 26.86 -1.84 -15.24
C TYR A 417 27.18 -3.25 -14.70
N ASN A 418 26.74 -3.56 -13.49
CA ASN A 418 27.02 -4.82 -12.80
C ASN A 418 28.52 -5.06 -12.52
N ASN A 419 29.35 -4.00 -12.52
CA ASN A 419 30.74 -4.12 -12.10
C ASN A 419 30.80 -4.02 -10.58
N SER A 420 31.56 -4.90 -9.93
CA SER A 420 31.73 -4.78 -8.48
C SER A 420 32.33 -3.43 -8.10
N ILE A 421 31.73 -2.76 -7.11
CA ILE A 421 32.24 -1.51 -6.57
C ILE A 421 33.44 -1.72 -5.64
N TYR A 422 33.81 -2.97 -5.35
CA TYR A 422 34.97 -3.34 -4.57
C TYR A 422 35.78 -4.47 -5.22
N ILE A 423 37.07 -4.19 -5.45
CA ILE A 423 38.04 -5.18 -5.92
C ILE A 423 39.09 -5.38 -4.82
N PRO A 424 39.15 -6.55 -4.15
CA PRO A 424 40.09 -6.77 -3.07
C PRO A 424 41.55 -6.77 -3.55
N PRO A 425 42.50 -6.27 -2.74
CA PRO A 425 43.92 -6.16 -3.10
C PRO A 425 44.71 -7.47 -3.35
N SER A 426 44.09 -8.63 -3.58
CA SER A 426 44.80 -9.92 -3.64
C SER A 426 44.49 -10.82 -4.85
N VAL A 427 43.86 -10.30 -5.91
CA VAL A 427 43.83 -11.00 -7.21
C VAL A 427 45.02 -10.58 -8.11
N THR A 428 45.51 -9.35 -7.94
CA THR A 428 46.66 -8.81 -8.71
C THR A 428 47.98 -9.49 -8.39
N ASN A 429 48.20 -9.99 -7.17
CA ASN A 429 49.47 -10.63 -6.83
C ASN A 429 49.63 -12.03 -7.46
N LYS A 430 48.55 -12.78 -7.73
CA LYS A 430 48.68 -14.11 -8.37
C LYS A 430 48.94 -13.99 -9.86
N GLU A 431 48.34 -13.02 -10.54
CA GLU A 431 48.62 -12.74 -11.95
C GLU A 431 49.94 -11.98 -12.17
N ASN A 432 50.28 -11.01 -11.31
CA ASN A 432 51.57 -10.32 -11.38
C ASN A 432 52.72 -11.25 -10.99
N ASN A 433 52.55 -12.16 -10.04
CA ASN A 433 53.59 -13.16 -9.75
C ASN A 433 53.72 -14.20 -10.88
N LYS A 434 52.63 -14.56 -11.57
CA LYS A 434 52.71 -15.39 -12.79
C LYS A 434 53.40 -14.66 -13.94
N LYS A 435 53.08 -13.38 -14.18
CA LYS A 435 53.75 -12.54 -15.20
C LYS A 435 55.21 -12.30 -14.87
N ASN A 436 55.55 -12.01 -13.61
CA ASN A 436 56.92 -11.82 -13.15
C ASN A 436 57.72 -13.13 -13.19
N ALA A 437 57.12 -14.27 -12.82
CA ALA A 437 57.75 -15.58 -12.98
C ALA A 437 57.98 -15.93 -14.46
N PHE A 438 57.04 -15.60 -15.34
CA PHE A 438 57.18 -15.80 -16.79
C PHE A 438 58.29 -14.92 -17.40
N ILE A 439 58.38 -13.66 -16.97
CA ILE A 439 59.46 -12.73 -17.36
C ILE A 439 60.82 -13.21 -16.84
N ILE A 440 60.89 -13.68 -15.59
CA ILE A 440 62.13 -14.22 -15.01
C ILE A 440 62.58 -15.49 -15.76
N VAL A 441 61.65 -16.38 -16.14
CA VAL A 441 61.96 -17.57 -16.94
C VAL A 441 62.43 -17.19 -18.37
N LEU A 442 61.85 -16.17 -18.99
CA LEU A 442 62.29 -15.63 -20.29
C LEU A 442 63.68 -14.99 -20.22
N VAL A 443 64.00 -14.28 -19.14
CA VAL A 443 65.33 -13.68 -18.92
C VAL A 443 66.39 -14.73 -18.61
N LEU A 444 66.05 -15.76 -17.84
CA LEU A 444 66.97 -16.88 -17.55
C LEU A 444 67.25 -17.73 -18.78
N THR A 445 66.24 -18.02 -19.61
CA THR A 445 66.42 -18.79 -20.85
C THR A 445 67.24 -18.03 -21.90
N SER A 446 67.10 -16.70 -21.98
CA SER A 446 67.93 -15.85 -22.84
C SER A 446 69.37 -15.70 -22.34
N LEU A 447 69.61 -15.63 -21.03
CA LEU A 447 70.97 -15.64 -20.46
C LEU A 447 71.69 -16.99 -20.65
N VAL A 448 70.97 -18.12 -20.55
CA VAL A 448 71.55 -19.45 -20.81
C VAL A 448 71.91 -19.63 -22.28
N THR A 449 71.10 -19.13 -23.21
CA THR A 449 71.39 -19.17 -24.66
C THR A 449 72.54 -18.23 -25.05
N LEU A 450 72.64 -17.04 -24.45
CA LEU A 450 73.81 -16.16 -24.60
C LEU A 450 75.10 -16.77 -24.01
N GLY A 451 75.00 -17.42 -22.84
CA GLY A 451 76.12 -18.14 -22.22
C GLY A 451 76.61 -19.31 -23.08
N TYR A 452 75.69 -20.09 -23.65
CA TYR A 452 76.02 -21.20 -24.56
C TYR A 452 76.67 -20.70 -25.87
N ALA A 453 76.17 -19.60 -26.44
CA ALA A 453 76.78 -18.96 -27.61
C ALA A 453 78.19 -18.40 -27.33
N PHE A 454 78.43 -17.86 -26.14
CA PHE A 454 79.74 -17.34 -25.73
C PHE A 454 80.77 -18.45 -25.51
N ILE A 455 80.36 -19.57 -24.90
CA ILE A 455 81.21 -20.76 -24.71
C ILE A 455 81.57 -21.40 -26.06
N ASN A 456 80.63 -21.50 -26.99
CA ASN A 456 80.90 -22.03 -28.33
C ASN A 456 81.78 -21.11 -29.19
N ARG A 457 81.64 -19.78 -29.08
CA ARG A 457 82.57 -18.83 -29.72
C ARG A 457 84.01 -18.94 -29.19
N LYS A 458 84.21 -19.28 -27.92
CA LYS A 458 85.54 -19.53 -27.35
C LYS A 458 86.16 -20.86 -27.82
N LYS A 459 85.34 -21.89 -28.09
CA LYS A 459 85.83 -23.15 -28.69
C LYS A 459 86.25 -22.98 -30.16
N ILE A 460 85.55 -22.15 -30.93
CA ILE A 460 85.87 -21.90 -32.36
C ILE A 460 87.12 -21.02 -32.54
N LYS A 461 87.53 -20.22 -31.55
CA LYS A 461 88.80 -19.46 -31.58
C LYS A 461 90.03 -20.25 -31.08
N LYS A 462 89.87 -21.54 -30.75
CA LYS A 462 90.93 -22.44 -30.26
C LYS A 462 91.17 -23.67 -31.16
N GLN A 463 90.56 -23.69 -32.34
CA GLN A 463 91.00 -24.41 -33.54
C GLN A 463 91.43 -23.37 -34.56
#